data_AF-A0A7C1IKG3-F1
#
_entry.id   AF-A0A7C1IKG3-F1
#
_cell.length_a   1.000
_cell.length_b   1.000
_cell.length_c   1.000
_cell.angle_alpha   90.00
_cell.angle_beta   90.00
_cell.angle_gamma   90.00
#
_symmetry.space_group_name_H-M   'P 1'
#
loop_
_entity.id
_entity.type
_entity.pdbx_description
1 polymer ?
#
loop_
_entity_poly.entity_id
_entity_poly.type
_entity_poly.pdbx_seq_one_letter_code
_entity_poly.pdbx_strand_id
1 'polypeptide(L)' 'MRSLILQTAIRYLIPLQLTFSIFLLLGGHQRPGGGFVGGLVAASAFS' A
#
# COMPACT_ATOMS: atom_id res chain seq x y z
N MET A 1 -10.63 -2.34 21.93
CA MET A 1 -9.83 -1.16 22.33
C MET A 1 -9.51 -0.36 21.07
N ARG A 2 -9.80 0.96 21.05
CA ARG A 2 -9.50 1.85 19.91
C ARG A 2 -8.25 2.66 20.27
N SER A 3 -7.12 2.39 19.63
CA SER A 3 -5.90 3.19 19.79
C SER A 3 -5.97 4.43 18.89
N LEU A 4 -5.89 5.61 19.48
CA LEU A 4 -5.90 6.89 18.75
C LEU A 4 -4.66 7.01 17.84
N ILE A 5 -3.51 6.53 18.31
CA ILE A 5 -2.27 6.48 17.54
C ILE A 5 -2.46 5.58 16.31
N LEU A 6 -2.97 4.37 16.51
CA LEU A 6 -3.17 3.41 15.42
C LEU A 6 -4.17 3.93 14.39
N GLN A 7 -5.28 4.52 14.84
CA GLN A 7 -6.31 5.07 13.95
C GLN A 7 -5.79 6.25 13.13
N THR A 8 -4.97 7.10 13.75
CA THR A 8 -4.31 8.21 13.05
C THR A 8 -3.28 7.70 12.05
N ALA A 9 -2.48 6.70 12.42
CA ALA A 9 -1.50 6.07 11.53
C ALA A 9 -2.17 5.44 10.31
N ILE A 10 -3.24 4.65 10.51
CA ILE A 10 -3.98 4.00 9.42
C ILE A 10 -4.52 5.04 8.41
N ARG A 11 -5.04 6.19 8.88
CA ARG A 11 -5.54 7.26 8.01
C ARG A 11 -4.46 7.77 7.03
N TYR A 12 -3.19 7.78 7.43
CA TYR A 12 -2.08 8.16 6.55
C TYR A 12 -1.50 6.99 5.76
N LEU A 13 -1.48 5.79 6.36
CA LEU A 13 -0.91 4.60 5.73
C LEU A 13 -1.73 4.08 4.56
N ILE A 14 -3.06 4.23 4.57
CA ILE A 14 -3.92 3.80 3.45
C ILE A 14 -3.54 4.50 2.13
N PRO A 15 -3.60 5.84 2.01
CA PRO A 15 -3.26 6.51 0.76
C PRO A 15 -1.79 6.31 0.37
N LEU A 16 -0.88 6.19 1.34
CA LEU A 16 0.52 5.89 1.10
C LEU A 16 0.70 4.50 0.47
N GLN A 17 0.10 3.46 1.03
CA GLN A 17 0.15 2.10 0.51
C GLN A 17 -0.47 1.99 -0.88
N LEU A 18 -1.59 2.67 -1.13
CA LEU A 18 -2.22 2.69 -2.46
C LEU A 18 -1.33 3.39 -3.51
N THR A 19 -0.74 4.53 -3.16
CA THR A 19 0.19 5.23 -4.05
C THR A 19 1.41 4.37 -4.35
N PHE A 20 1.95 3.68 -3.34
CA PHE A 20 3.07 2.78 -3.51
C PHE A 20 2.71 1.54 -4.32
N SER A 21 1.51 0.98 -4.15
CA SER A 21 0.99 -0.12 -4.97
C SER A 21 0.95 0.26 -6.46
N ILE A 22 0.46 1.45 -6.79
CA ILE A 22 0.45 1.97 -8.17
C ILE A 22 1.88 2.12 -8.71
N PHE A 23 2.81 2.64 -7.89
CA PHE A 23 4.21 2.75 -8.27
C PHE A 23 4.83 1.39 -8.61
N LEU A 24 4.56 0.35 -7.80
CA LEU A 24 5.05 -1.01 -8.05
C LEU A 24 4.42 -1.62 -9.31
N LEU A 25 3.13 -1.36 -9.55
CA LEU A 25 2.42 -1.84 -10.73
C LEU A 25 3.02 -1.27 -12.01
N LEU A 26 3.21 0.05 -12.07
CA LEU A 26 3.70 0.75 -13.27
C LEU A 26 5.21 0.57 -13.49
N GLY A 27 5.99 0.49 -12.40
CA GLY A 27 7.46 0.38 -12.47
C GLY A 27 7.99 -1.04 -12.74
N GLY A 28 7.13 -2.07 -12.69
CA GLY A 28 7.52 -3.48 -12.74
C GLY A 28 8.16 -3.95 -14.07
N HIS A 29 8.15 -3.12 -15.12
CA HIS A 29 8.73 -3.48 -16.42
C HIS A 29 10.25 -3.33 -16.49
N GLN A 30 10.84 -2.38 -15.76
CA GLN A 30 12.29 -2.14 -15.77
C GLN A 30 12.93 -2.20 -14.38
N ARG A 31 12.13 -2.33 -13.32
CA ARG A 31 12.59 -2.35 -11.93
C ARG A 31 11.88 -3.47 -11.16
N PRO A 32 12.45 -3.97 -10.06
CA PRO A 32 11.75 -4.89 -9.17
C PRO A 32 10.37 -4.33 -8.78
N GLY A 33 9.32 -5.12 -9.00
CA GLY A 33 7.94 -4.68 -8.85
C GLY A 33 6.96 -5.62 -9.57
N GLY A 34 5.87 -5.06 -10.10
CA GLY A 34 4.87 -5.76 -10.91
C GLY A 34 3.53 -5.96 -10.21
N GLY A 35 2.58 -6.53 -10.95
CA GLY A 35 1.19 -6.64 -10.52
C GLY A 35 0.96 -7.52 -9.29
N PHE A 36 1.77 -8.56 -9.08
CA PHE A 36 1.63 -9.43 -7.92
C PHE A 36 1.95 -8.70 -6.61
N VAL A 37 3.15 -8.13 -6.49
CA VAL A 37 3.56 -7.40 -5.28
C VAL A 37 2.72 -6.12 -5.11
N GLY A 38 2.43 -5.40 -6.20
CA GLY A 38 1.52 -4.26 -6.17
C GLY A 38 0.13 -4.63 -5.64
N GLY A 39 -0.43 -5.75 -6.09
CA GLY A 39 -1.71 -6.27 -5.60
C GLY A 39 -1.69 -6.65 -4.12
N LEU A 40 -0.63 -7.29 -3.63
CA LEU A 40 -0.47 -7.62 -2.20
C LEU A 40 -0.43 -6.36 -1.33
N VAL A 41 0.30 -5.33 -1.76
CA VAL A 41 0.37 -4.04 -1.05
C VAL A 41 -0.98 -3.30 -1.08
N ALA A 42 -1.74 -3.38 -2.17
CA ALA A 42 -3.08 -2.83 -2.20
C ALA A 42 -4.02 -3.58 -1.23
N ALA A 43 -3.95 -4.91 -1.19
CA ALA A 43 -4.77 -5.73 -0.29
C ALA A 43 -4.45 -5.45 1.18
N SER A 44 -3.18 -5.26 1.55
CA SER A 44 -2.79 -4.94 2.94
C SER A 44 -3.28 -3.57 3.41
N ALA A 45 -3.59 -2.65 2.50
CA ALA A 45 -4.17 -1.37 2.86
C ALA A 45 -5.62 -1.50 3.39
N PHE A 46 -6.30 -2.61 3.10
CA PHE A 46 -7.70 -2.85 3.47
C PHE A 46 -7.91 -3.99 4.48
N SER A 47 -6.85 -4.72 4.87
CA SER A 47 -6.90 -5.76 5.91
C SER A 47 -6.72 -5.18 7.31
#